data_AF-A0A843DDK7-F1
#
_entry.id   AF-A0A843DDK7-F1
#
_cell.length_a   1.000
_cell.length_b   1.000
_cell.length_c   1.000
_cell.angle_alpha   90.00
_cell.angle_beta   90.00
_cell.angle_gamma   90.00
#
_symmetry.space_group_name_H-M   'P 1'
#
loop_
_entity.id
_entity.type
_entity.pdbx_description
1 polymer ?
#
loop_
_entity_poly.entity_id
_entity_poly.type
_entity_poly.pdbx_seq_one_letter_code
_entity_poly.pdbx_strand_id
1 'polypeptide(L)'
;MKKKPIFLLTAAVLLGCVFGAGCISYEEVQEYAVTFDSSGGEETVTAKAGDIITITTEGNPTTGYDWTEPVVSDGLDIIGWGRITTDGPEIVGAGTIYDWDVSADKPGTYTFTTEYKRAWEDAPISTITVTIIFS
;
A
#
# COMPACT_ATOMS: atom_id res chain seq x y z
N MET A 1 -35.52 18.65 32.97
CA MET A 1 -35.40 20.13 33.01
C MET A 1 -35.39 20.67 31.59
N LYS A 2 -36.25 21.67 31.33
CA LYS A 2 -36.41 22.57 30.17
C LYS A 2 -36.48 21.99 28.74
N LYS A 3 -37.68 22.12 28.14
CA LYS A 3 -37.94 22.04 26.68
C LYS A 3 -37.64 23.39 26.00
N LYS A 4 -37.38 23.32 24.67
CA LYS A 4 -37.44 24.33 23.58
C LYS A 4 -36.20 25.24 23.36
N PRO A 5 -36.00 25.88 22.17
CA PRO A 5 -36.62 25.73 20.84
C PRO A 5 -35.62 25.70 19.65
N ILE A 6 -36.17 25.45 18.44
CA ILE A 6 -35.59 25.73 17.11
C ILE A 6 -35.18 27.21 16.97
N PHE A 7 -34.02 27.47 16.35
CA PHE A 7 -33.68 28.77 15.76
C PHE A 7 -33.02 28.55 14.39
N LEU A 8 -33.69 29.04 13.34
CA LEU A 8 -33.11 29.24 12.02
C LEU A 8 -32.07 30.36 12.09
N LEU A 9 -30.89 30.16 11.51
CA LEU A 9 -29.96 31.23 11.20
C LEU A 9 -29.33 30.96 9.83
N THR A 10 -29.93 31.56 8.82
CA THR A 10 -29.29 31.87 7.54
C THR A 10 -28.19 32.91 7.79
N ALA A 11 -26.97 32.61 7.37
CA ALA A 11 -25.93 33.62 7.16
C ALA A 11 -25.26 33.32 5.81
N ALA A 12 -25.70 34.05 4.79
CA ALA A 12 -24.95 34.22 3.56
C ALA A 12 -23.69 35.02 3.88
N VAL A 13 -22.52 34.46 3.58
CA VAL A 13 -21.28 35.23 3.42
C VAL A 13 -20.85 35.07 1.97
N LEU A 14 -21.38 35.95 1.14
CA LEU A 14 -20.74 36.34 -0.10
C LEU A 14 -19.82 37.52 0.23
N LEU A 15 -18.50 37.27 0.21
CA LEU A 15 -17.51 38.30 -0.04
C LEU A 15 -16.45 37.71 -0.96
N GLY A 16 -16.58 38.01 -2.26
CA GLY A 16 -15.57 37.70 -3.26
C GLY A 16 -14.42 38.72 -3.26
N CYS A 17 -13.59 38.60 -4.30
CA CYS A 17 -12.37 39.36 -4.65
C CYS A 17 -11.09 38.61 -4.18
N VAL A 18 -10.07 38.32 -5.00
CA VAL A 18 -9.58 38.88 -6.27
C VAL A 18 -8.81 37.81 -7.06
N PHE A 19 -8.88 37.92 -8.39
CA PHE A 19 -8.09 37.25 -9.41
C PHE A 19 -6.60 37.07 -9.07
N GLY A 20 -6.14 35.82 -9.12
CA GLY A 20 -4.83 35.46 -9.63
C GLY A 20 -5.04 34.29 -10.57
N ALA A 21 -4.65 34.43 -11.84
CA ALA A 21 -4.59 33.33 -12.81
C ALA A 21 -3.46 32.36 -12.44
N GLY A 22 -3.55 31.74 -11.26
CA GLY A 22 -2.71 30.65 -10.84
C GLY A 22 -3.47 29.36 -11.12
N CYS A 23 -3.07 28.64 -12.15
CA CYS A 23 -3.36 27.21 -12.25
C CYS A 23 -2.71 26.55 -11.03
N ILE A 24 -3.41 26.48 -9.91
CA ILE A 24 -3.09 25.48 -8.89
C ILE A 24 -3.58 24.16 -9.46
N SER A 25 -2.73 23.53 -10.28
CA SER A 25 -2.84 22.12 -10.59
C SER A 25 -2.61 21.38 -9.28
N TYR A 26 -3.68 20.80 -8.74
CA TYR A 26 -3.53 19.75 -7.74
C TYR A 26 -2.89 18.58 -8.49
N GLU A 27 -1.64 18.25 -8.18
CA GLU A 27 -1.11 16.93 -8.57
C GLU A 27 -1.84 15.92 -7.70
N GLU A 28 -2.73 15.17 -8.33
CA GLU A 28 -3.36 14.01 -7.72
C GLU A 28 -2.25 13.00 -7.44
N VAL A 29 -1.97 12.74 -6.15
CA VAL A 29 -1.02 11.70 -5.75
C VAL A 29 -1.62 10.37 -6.20
N GLN A 30 -1.12 9.80 -7.28
CA GLN A 30 -1.51 8.48 -7.75
C GLN A 30 -0.85 7.45 -6.81
N GLU A 31 -1.67 6.80 -6.00
CA GLU A 31 -1.24 5.69 -5.15
C GLU A 31 -1.21 4.41 -6.00
N TYR A 32 -0.02 3.85 -6.20
CA TYR A 32 0.15 2.60 -6.92
C TYR A 32 0.14 1.44 -5.93
N ALA A 33 -1.04 0.87 -5.66
CA ALA A 33 -1.18 -0.28 -4.78
C ALA A 33 -1.39 -1.57 -5.57
N VAL A 34 -0.65 -2.63 -5.21
CA VAL A 34 -0.82 -4.00 -5.71
C VAL A 34 -1.16 -4.89 -4.52
N THR A 35 -2.25 -5.66 -4.59
CA THR A 35 -2.71 -6.49 -3.46
C THR A 35 -2.80 -7.96 -3.88
N PHE A 36 -2.31 -8.83 -3.02
CA PHE A 36 -2.41 -10.28 -3.13
C PHE A 36 -3.11 -10.85 -1.91
N ASP A 37 -3.71 -12.03 -2.04
CA ASP A 37 -3.99 -12.88 -0.89
C ASP A 37 -2.77 -13.79 -0.60
N SER A 38 -2.91 -14.69 0.38
CA SER A 38 -1.85 -15.64 0.73
C SER A 38 -1.52 -16.70 -0.34
N SER A 39 -2.28 -16.76 -1.44
CA SER A 39 -1.99 -17.63 -2.59
C SER A 39 -0.95 -17.04 -3.53
N GLY A 40 -0.62 -15.74 -3.37
CA GLY A 40 0.40 -15.03 -4.14
C GLY A 40 0.02 -14.86 -5.61
N GLY A 41 1.02 -14.71 -6.48
CA GLY A 41 0.80 -14.51 -7.91
C GLY A 41 1.81 -13.57 -8.57
N GLU A 42 1.51 -13.19 -9.80
CA GLU A 42 2.33 -12.28 -10.59
C GLU A 42 1.51 -11.07 -11.03
N GLU A 43 2.08 -9.88 -10.90
CA GLU A 43 1.45 -8.63 -11.37
C GLU A 43 2.46 -7.74 -12.09
N THR A 44 1.97 -6.89 -12.98
CA THR A 44 2.78 -5.87 -13.65
C THR A 44 2.18 -4.49 -13.45
N VAL A 45 2.98 -3.54 -12.97
CA VAL A 45 2.58 -2.15 -12.74
C VAL A 45 3.49 -1.20 -13.51
N THR A 46 2.93 -0.09 -14.00
CA THR A 46 3.67 0.98 -14.68
C THR A 46 3.49 2.29 -13.92
N ALA A 47 4.59 2.97 -13.64
CA ALA A 47 4.63 4.23 -12.90
C ALA A 47 5.75 5.14 -13.46
N LYS A 48 5.91 6.34 -12.92
CA LYS A 48 7.04 7.23 -13.24
C LYS A 48 8.20 6.95 -12.29
N ALA A 49 9.43 7.14 -12.76
CA ALA A 49 10.59 7.07 -11.87
C ALA A 49 10.41 7.99 -10.65
N GLY A 50 10.68 7.46 -9.45
CA GLY A 50 10.47 8.10 -8.16
C GLY A 50 9.08 7.93 -7.55
N ASP A 51 8.11 7.36 -8.28
CA ASP A 51 6.81 7.00 -7.70
C ASP A 51 6.98 5.85 -6.69
N ILE A 52 6.07 5.79 -5.71
CA ILE A 52 6.04 4.74 -4.70
C ILE A 52 4.97 3.71 -5.09
N ILE A 53 5.37 2.44 -5.09
CA ILE A 53 4.47 1.30 -5.27
C ILE A 53 4.34 0.59 -3.93
N THR A 54 3.11 0.44 -3.44
CA THR A 54 2.82 -0.33 -2.22
C THR A 54 2.34 -1.73 -2.60
N ILE A 55 3.09 -2.75 -2.20
CA ILE A 55 2.76 -4.17 -2.42
C ILE A 55 2.20 -4.70 -1.11
N THR A 56 0.95 -5.16 -1.11
CA THR A 56 0.24 -5.66 0.08
C THR A 56 -0.14 -7.13 -0.07
N THR A 57 -0.01 -7.92 1.00
CA THR A 57 -0.47 -9.31 1.01
C THR A 57 -0.97 -9.76 2.38
N GLU A 58 -1.87 -10.74 2.38
CA GLU A 58 -2.31 -11.44 3.59
C GLU A 58 -1.38 -12.62 3.93
N GLY A 59 -1.26 -12.94 5.21
CA GLY A 59 -0.56 -14.11 5.71
C GLY A 59 -1.11 -14.59 7.06
N ASN A 60 -0.71 -15.77 7.49
CA ASN A 60 -1.13 -16.36 8.77
C ASN A 60 0.04 -16.99 9.55
N PRO A 61 0.80 -16.17 10.29
CA PRO A 61 1.94 -16.62 11.10
C PRO A 61 1.62 -17.72 12.12
N THR A 62 0.38 -17.84 12.58
CA THR A 62 0.01 -18.85 13.59
C THR A 62 0.07 -20.28 13.04
N THR A 63 0.17 -20.43 11.72
CA THR A 63 0.33 -21.72 11.02
C THR A 63 1.80 -22.10 10.79
N GLY A 64 2.73 -21.22 11.17
CA GLY A 64 4.16 -21.33 10.92
C GLY A 64 4.62 -20.77 9.57
N TYR A 65 3.69 -20.40 8.69
CA TYR A 65 4.01 -19.74 7.41
C TYR A 65 4.20 -18.24 7.61
N ASP A 66 5.24 -17.68 6.99
CA ASP A 66 5.51 -16.24 6.96
C ASP A 66 6.03 -15.85 5.56
N TRP A 67 5.89 -14.58 5.19
CA TRP A 67 6.50 -14.06 3.97
C TRP A 67 7.98 -13.79 4.24
N THR A 68 8.85 -14.20 3.32
CA THR A 68 10.30 -13.98 3.45
C THR A 68 10.66 -12.52 3.21
N GLU A 69 11.88 -12.16 3.62
CA GLU A 69 12.53 -10.93 3.15
C GLU A 69 12.45 -10.89 1.60
N PRO A 70 11.96 -9.79 1.01
CA PRO A 70 11.85 -9.72 -0.43
C PRO A 70 13.22 -9.65 -1.13
N VAL A 71 13.29 -10.27 -2.31
CA VAL A 71 14.39 -10.12 -3.26
C VAL A 71 13.96 -9.09 -4.30
N VAL A 72 14.74 -8.02 -4.44
CA VAL A 72 14.48 -6.94 -5.39
C VAL A 72 15.59 -6.85 -6.44
N SER A 73 15.24 -6.36 -7.63
CA SER A 73 16.21 -6.02 -8.69
C SER A 73 17.15 -4.91 -8.23
N ASP A 74 18.38 -4.91 -8.76
CA ASP A 74 19.35 -3.83 -8.53
C ASP A 74 18.76 -2.46 -8.91
N GLY A 75 18.80 -1.52 -7.95
CA GLY A 75 18.28 -0.16 -8.12
C GLY A 75 16.78 0.01 -7.87
N LEU A 76 16.08 -1.03 -7.41
CA LEU A 76 14.78 -0.93 -6.76
C LEU A 76 15.01 -0.94 -5.24
N ASP A 77 14.53 0.09 -4.56
CA ASP A 77 14.68 0.24 -3.12
C ASP A 77 13.37 -0.08 -2.40
N ILE A 78 13.46 -0.85 -1.31
CA ILE A 78 12.38 -0.97 -0.32
C ILE A 78 12.54 0.21 0.66
N ILE A 79 11.65 1.20 0.54
CA ILE A 79 11.71 2.46 1.29
C ILE A 79 10.81 2.46 2.54
N GLY A 80 9.92 1.48 2.65
CA GLY A 80 9.02 1.27 3.79
C GLY A 80 8.52 -0.17 3.82
N TRP A 81 8.19 -0.66 5.01
CA TRP A 81 7.50 -1.94 5.17
C TRP A 81 6.70 -1.98 6.48
N GLY A 82 5.66 -2.79 6.47
CA GLY A 82 4.75 -2.96 7.59
C GLY A 82 4.28 -4.40 7.76
N ARG A 83 3.88 -4.70 8.99
CA ARG A 83 3.27 -5.97 9.38
C ARG A 83 2.20 -5.69 10.42
N ILE A 84 0.94 -5.79 10.01
CA ILE A 84 -0.22 -5.43 10.83
C ILE A 84 -1.03 -6.69 11.12
N THR A 85 -1.14 -7.07 12.38
CA THR A 85 -2.10 -8.09 12.80
C THR A 85 -3.50 -7.51 12.75
N THR A 86 -4.44 -8.15 12.06
CA THR A 86 -5.81 -7.65 11.96
C THR A 86 -6.47 -7.54 13.35
N ASP A 87 -6.95 -6.35 13.71
CA ASP A 87 -7.37 -6.01 15.08
C ASP A 87 -8.59 -6.82 15.57
N GLY A 88 -8.40 -7.47 16.72
CA GLY A 88 -9.39 -8.21 17.51
C GLY A 88 -8.71 -8.73 18.78
N PRO A 89 -9.44 -9.11 19.86
CA PRO A 89 -8.82 -9.64 21.08
C PRO A 89 -8.01 -10.89 20.75
N GLU A 90 -6.67 -10.78 20.72
CA GLU A 90 -5.65 -11.82 20.44
C GLU A 90 -6.28 -13.16 19.99
N ILE A 91 -6.89 -13.16 18.80
CA ILE A 91 -7.59 -14.34 18.30
C ILE A 91 -6.50 -15.23 17.75
N VAL A 92 -6.28 -16.38 18.38
CA VAL A 92 -5.44 -17.44 17.83
C VAL A 92 -5.97 -17.76 16.42
N GLY A 93 -5.12 -17.53 15.40
CA GLY A 93 -5.48 -17.70 13.99
C GLY A 93 -5.79 -16.43 13.21
N ALA A 94 -5.69 -15.24 13.81
CA ALA A 94 -5.89 -13.98 13.10
C ALA A 94 -4.86 -13.79 11.97
N GLY A 95 -5.34 -13.35 10.81
CA GLY A 95 -4.50 -13.00 9.68
C GLY A 95 -3.64 -11.77 9.96
N THR A 96 -2.51 -11.71 9.28
CA THR A 96 -1.57 -10.59 9.27
C THR A 96 -1.53 -10.00 7.87
N ILE A 97 -1.52 -8.68 7.77
CA ILE A 97 -1.25 -7.94 6.54
C ILE A 97 0.22 -7.57 6.52
N TYR A 98 0.85 -7.74 5.37
CA TYR A 98 2.22 -7.32 5.08
C TYR A 98 2.17 -6.29 3.98
N ASP A 99 2.96 -5.24 4.11
CA ASP A 99 3.09 -4.20 3.10
C ASP A 99 4.56 -3.84 2.88
N TRP A 100 4.92 -3.57 1.63
CA TRP A 100 6.22 -3.05 1.23
C TRP A 100 6.03 -1.88 0.28
N ASP A 101 6.66 -0.75 0.61
CA ASP A 101 6.76 0.41 -0.27
C ASP A 101 8.08 0.32 -1.03
N VAL A 102 7.99 0.30 -2.37
CA VAL A 102 9.15 0.22 -3.26
C VAL A 102 9.19 1.38 -4.24
N SER A 103 10.39 1.84 -4.58
CA SER A 103 10.61 2.90 -5.55
C SER A 103 11.95 2.75 -6.28
N ALA A 104 12.07 3.35 -7.46
CA ALA A 104 13.34 3.49 -8.16
C ALA A 104 13.46 4.88 -8.79
N ASP A 105 14.62 5.51 -8.60
CA ASP A 105 14.91 6.87 -9.12
C ASP A 105 15.15 6.91 -10.64
N LYS A 106 15.32 5.75 -11.29
CA LYS A 106 15.65 5.66 -12.71
C LYS A 106 14.55 4.93 -13.47
N PRO A 107 14.25 5.36 -14.71
CA PRO A 107 13.41 4.58 -15.61
C PRO A 107 14.04 3.20 -15.89
N GLY A 108 13.20 2.18 -15.97
CA GLY A 108 13.62 0.80 -16.15
C GLY A 108 12.55 -0.20 -15.78
N THR A 109 12.85 -1.47 -15.99
CA THR A 109 12.03 -2.60 -15.52
C THR A 109 12.72 -3.24 -14.33
N TYR A 110 11.98 -3.35 -13.23
CA TYR A 110 12.45 -3.87 -11.96
C TYR A 110 11.53 -5.00 -11.48
N THR A 111 12.05 -5.87 -10.63
CA THR A 111 11.29 -6.97 -10.05
C THR A 111 11.35 -6.93 -8.53
N PHE A 112 10.23 -7.26 -7.90
CA PHE A 112 10.11 -7.57 -6.48
C PHE A 112 9.60 -9.00 -6.35
N THR A 113 10.23 -9.82 -5.50
CA THR A 113 9.80 -11.20 -5.25
C THR A 113 9.83 -11.51 -3.76
N THR A 114 8.78 -12.14 -3.23
CA THR A 114 8.76 -12.68 -1.87
C THR A 114 8.10 -14.07 -1.85
N GLU A 115 8.51 -14.92 -0.92
CA GLU A 115 8.08 -16.31 -0.80
C GLU A 115 7.28 -16.52 0.49
N TYR A 116 6.19 -17.28 0.42
CA TYR A 116 5.41 -17.67 1.59
C TYR A 116 5.77 -19.10 1.99
N LYS A 117 6.48 -19.25 3.12
CA LYS A 117 6.99 -20.55 3.57
C LYS A 117 7.19 -20.63 5.07
N ARG A 118 7.33 -21.85 5.57
CA ARG A 118 7.88 -22.08 6.91
C ARG A 118 9.39 -21.97 6.87
N ALA A 119 9.98 -21.37 7.90
CA ALA A 119 11.43 -21.18 7.99
C ALA A 119 12.25 -22.50 7.93
N TRP A 120 11.61 -23.64 8.21
CA TRP A 120 12.24 -24.97 8.17
C TRP A 120 11.89 -25.80 6.91
N GLU A 121 11.14 -25.24 5.98
CA GLU A 121 10.81 -25.89 4.70
C GLU A 121 11.67 -25.29 3.57
N ASP A 122 12.15 -26.15 2.68
CA ASP A 122 13.01 -25.72 1.55
C ASP A 122 12.19 -25.01 0.46
N ALA A 123 10.99 -25.49 0.18
CA ALA A 123 10.14 -25.01 -0.89
C ALA A 123 9.01 -24.12 -0.36
N PRO A 124 8.72 -22.98 -1.00
CA PRO A 124 7.56 -22.18 -0.66
C PRO A 124 6.26 -22.79 -1.17
N ILE A 125 5.16 -22.47 -0.50
CA ILE A 125 3.82 -22.85 -0.95
C ILE A 125 3.20 -21.79 -1.88
N SER A 126 3.75 -20.58 -1.86
CA SER A 126 3.34 -19.46 -2.71
C SER A 126 4.49 -18.48 -2.90
N THR A 127 4.45 -17.75 -4.00
CA THR A 127 5.39 -16.69 -4.36
C THR A 127 4.62 -15.51 -4.91
N ILE A 128 5.03 -14.30 -4.55
CA ILE A 128 4.61 -13.06 -5.20
C ILE A 128 5.74 -12.58 -6.07
N THR A 129 5.44 -12.21 -7.32
CA THR A 129 6.36 -11.50 -8.21
C THR A 129 5.68 -10.26 -8.78
N VAL A 130 6.25 -9.09 -8.55
CA VAL A 130 5.76 -7.84 -9.14
C VAL A 130 6.80 -7.30 -10.11
N THR A 131 6.40 -7.14 -11.37
CA THR A 131 7.20 -6.44 -12.38
C THR A 131 6.79 -4.98 -12.41
N ILE A 132 7.74 -4.09 -12.17
CA ILE A 132 7.51 -2.64 -12.07
C ILE A 132 8.23 -1.97 -13.22
N ILE A 133 7.49 -1.25 -14.05
CA ILE A 133 8.01 -0.49 -15.18
C ILE A 133 7.98 0.99 -14.81
N PHE A 134 9.13 1.55 -14.45
CA PHE A 134 9.29 2.97 -14.26
C PHE A 134 9.62 3.65 -15.60
N SER A 135 8.82 4.64 -15.98
CA SER A 135 8.96 5.43 -17.23
C SER A 135 9.46 6.85 -16.99
#